data_AF-A0A165CKR9-F1
#
_entry.id   AF-A0A165CKR9-F1
#
_cell.length_a   1.000
_cell.length_b   1.000
_cell.length_c   1.000
_cell.angle_alpha   90.00
_cell.angle_beta   90.00
_cell.angle_gamma   90.00
#
_symmetry.space_group_name_H-M   'P 1'
#
loop_
_entity.id
_entity.type
_entity.pdbx_description
1 polymer ?
#
loop_
_entity_poly.entity_id
_entity_poly.type
_entity_poly.pdbx_seq_one_letter_code
_entity_poly.pdbx_strand_id
1 'polypeptide(L)'
;MPRSSLFPLNDTVLVFLHPDDTLLPSPIVVQVSVKIEGPERVESIAAYFNAQRDIADLVKRVITAHLREPLPRPVVFEGDAYTLAARCVRWTYGKKVKLAWGEEDVLAGDDKWVFVFRPK
;
A
#
# COMPACT_ATOMS: atom_id res chain seq x y z
N MET A 1 4.16 -9.79 -15.77
CA MET A 1 5.21 -9.73 -14.72
C MET A 1 4.86 -8.58 -13.80
N PRO A 2 4.49 -8.81 -12.52
CA PRO A 2 4.21 -7.70 -11.63
C PRO A 2 5.52 -6.94 -11.41
N ARG A 3 5.55 -5.66 -11.77
CA ARG A 3 6.71 -4.80 -11.48
C ARG A 3 6.87 -4.75 -9.96
N SER A 4 8.04 -5.11 -9.46
CA SER A 4 8.37 -5.10 -8.03
C SER A 4 8.48 -3.65 -7.53
N SER A 5 7.35 -2.96 -7.37
CA SER A 5 7.29 -1.69 -6.64
C SER A 5 7.58 -1.98 -5.18
N LEU A 6 8.75 -1.55 -4.71
CA LEU A 6 9.08 -1.50 -3.29
C LEU A 6 8.44 -0.24 -2.69
N PHE A 7 8.05 -0.33 -1.42
CA PHE A 7 7.51 0.82 -0.71
C PHE A 7 8.63 1.50 0.09
N PRO A 8 8.91 2.78 -0.12
CA PRO A 8 9.82 3.54 0.72
C PRO A 8 9.25 3.67 2.14
N LEU A 9 10.14 3.60 3.14
CA LEU A 9 9.77 3.82 4.53
C LEU A 9 9.50 5.30 4.79
N ASN A 10 8.46 5.60 5.55
CA ASN A 10 8.03 6.95 5.96
C ASN A 10 7.67 7.90 4.82
N ASP A 11 7.38 7.34 3.65
CA ASP A 11 7.00 8.09 2.46
C ASP A 11 5.63 7.62 1.92
N THR A 12 5.05 8.42 1.05
CA THR A 12 3.73 8.19 0.44
C THR A 12 3.87 8.09 -1.06
N VAL A 13 3.42 6.95 -1.61
CA VAL A 13 3.48 6.66 -3.03
C VAL A 13 2.09 6.47 -3.61
N LEU A 14 1.96 6.76 -4.91
CA LEU A 14 0.80 6.38 -5.69
C LEU A 14 1.08 5.04 -6.36
N VAL A 15 0.22 4.05 -6.10
CA VAL A 15 0.30 2.73 -6.71
C VAL A 15 -0.72 2.67 -7.83
N PHE A 16 -0.23 2.57 -9.05
CA PHE A 16 -1.03 2.34 -10.23
C PHE A 16 -1.19 0.84 -10.42
N LEU A 17 -2.44 0.39 -10.50
CA LEU A 17 -2.81 -1.01 -10.62
C LEU A 17 -3.49 -1.24 -11.97
N HIS A 18 -2.97 -2.19 -12.74
CA HIS A 18 -3.54 -2.53 -14.02
C HIS A 18 -4.85 -3.33 -13.81
N PRO A 19 -5.81 -3.29 -14.75
CA PRO A 19 -6.98 -4.16 -14.74
C PRO A 19 -6.65 -5.64 -14.48
N ASP A 20 -5.56 -6.14 -15.05
CA ASP A 20 -5.11 -7.53 -14.87
C ASP A 20 -4.75 -7.87 -13.41
N ASP A 21 -4.31 -6.88 -12.62
CA ASP A 21 -3.97 -7.07 -11.22
C ASP A 21 -5.24 -7.08 -10.34
N THR A 22 -6.22 -6.25 -10.69
CA THR A 22 -7.37 -5.93 -9.81
C THR A 22 -8.66 -6.64 -10.19
N LEU A 23 -8.77 -7.14 -11.42
CA LEU A 23 -10.02 -7.59 -12.07
C LEU A 23 -11.07 -6.47 -12.24
N LEU A 24 -10.66 -5.21 -12.08
CA LEU A 24 -11.50 -4.06 -12.36
C LEU A 24 -11.46 -3.73 -13.86
N PRO A 25 -12.54 -3.14 -14.42
CA PRO A 25 -12.61 -2.84 -15.86
C PRO A 25 -11.70 -1.68 -16.30
N SER A 26 -11.09 -0.94 -15.36
CA SER A 26 -10.26 0.23 -15.65
C SER A 26 -9.09 0.30 -14.67
N PRO A 27 -7.93 0.84 -15.09
CA PRO A 27 -6.80 1.04 -14.19
C PRO A 27 -7.19 1.95 -13.04
N ILE A 28 -6.67 1.63 -11.87
CA ILE A 28 -6.96 2.34 -10.64
C ILE A 28 -5.67 2.75 -9.95
N VAL A 29 -5.68 3.92 -9.35
CA VAL A 29 -4.57 4.43 -8.55
C VAL A 29 -5.00 4.60 -7.10
N VAL A 30 -4.16 4.10 -6.19
CA VAL A 30 -4.38 4.24 -4.75
C VAL A 30 -3.18 4.89 -4.10
N GLN A 31 -3.42 5.68 -3.05
CA GLN A 31 -2.36 6.26 -2.25
C GLN A 31 -1.98 5.31 -1.11
N VAL A 32 -0.68 5.05 -0.97
CA VAL A 32 -0.14 4.12 0.04
C VAL A 32 1.02 4.79 0.77
N SER A 33 0.99 4.72 2.10
CA SER A 33 2.09 5.12 2.95
C SER A 33 2.52 3.95 3.81
N VAL A 34 3.83 3.73 3.94
CA VAL A 34 4.39 2.77 4.89
C VAL A 34 5.17 3.55 5.94
N LYS A 35 4.87 3.33 7.21
CA LYS A 35 5.45 4.07 8.34
C LYS A 35 6.03 3.11 9.36
N ILE A 36 7.04 3.55 10.09
CA ILE A 36 7.51 2.83 11.27
C ILE A 36 6.77 3.29 12.52
N GLU A 37 6.56 2.39 13.46
CA GLU A 37 6.02 2.75 14.77
C GLU A 37 7.14 3.13 15.75
N GLY A 38 6.98 4.29 16.38
CA GLY A 38 7.94 4.80 17.35
C GLY A 38 9.12 5.54 16.70
N PRO A 39 10.20 5.78 17.46
CA PRO A 39 11.35 6.53 16.97
C PRO A 39 12.08 5.77 15.87
N GLU A 40 12.53 6.50 14.84
CA GLU A 40 13.34 5.97 13.74
C GLU A 40 14.75 5.59 14.23
N ARG A 41 14.89 4.37 14.74
CA ARG A 41 16.17 3.80 15.12
C ARG A 41 16.78 3.04 13.95
N VAL A 42 18.12 2.98 13.90
CA VAL A 42 18.87 2.30 12.84
C VAL A 42 18.46 0.83 12.73
N GLU A 43 18.24 0.17 13.86
CA GLU A 43 17.82 -1.22 13.92
C GLU A 43 16.43 -1.43 13.31
N SER A 44 15.51 -0.50 13.56
CA SER A 44 14.13 -0.56 13.05
C SER A 44 14.09 -0.32 11.54
N ILE A 45 14.94 0.58 11.04
CA ILE A 45 15.13 0.83 9.61
C ILE A 45 15.73 -0.40 8.92
N ALA A 46 16.78 -0.98 9.50
CA ALA A 46 17.42 -2.19 8.96
C ALA A 46 16.44 -3.38 8.93
N ALA A 47 15.65 -3.57 10.00
CA ALA A 47 14.60 -4.58 10.05
C ALA A 47 13.56 -4.40 8.93
N TYR A 48 13.16 -3.15 8.65
CA TYR A 48 12.28 -2.86 7.53
C TYR A 48 12.90 -3.24 6.19
N PHE A 49 14.15 -2.87 5.92
CA PHE A 49 14.81 -3.21 4.65
C PHE A 49 14.92 -4.72 4.43
N ASN A 50 15.16 -5.49 5.49
CA ASN A 50 15.17 -6.96 5.42
C ASN A 50 13.79 -7.54 5.08
N ALA A 51 12.71 -6.91 5.57
CA ALA A 51 11.33 -7.33 5.32
C ALA A 51 10.66 -6.62 4.13
N GLN A 52 11.33 -5.67 3.47
CA GLN A 52 10.70 -4.71 2.55
C GLN A 52 9.98 -5.39 1.38
N ARG A 53 10.56 -6.47 0.86
CA ARG A 53 9.97 -7.23 -0.24
C ARG A 53 8.69 -7.94 0.19
N ASP A 54 8.72 -8.60 1.34
CA ASP A 54 7.57 -9.30 1.91
C ASP A 54 6.45 -8.31 2.24
N ILE A 55 6.79 -7.18 2.86
CA ILE A 55 5.85 -6.09 3.14
C ILE A 55 5.25 -5.56 1.83
N ALA A 56 6.06 -5.37 0.78
CA ALA A 56 5.56 -4.87 -0.49
C ALA A 56 4.56 -5.82 -1.16
N ASP A 57 4.84 -7.13 -1.12
CA ASP A 57 3.93 -8.14 -1.64
C ASP A 57 2.64 -8.22 -0.82
N LEU A 58 2.74 -8.14 0.51
CA LEU A 58 1.59 -8.10 1.42
C LEU A 58 0.72 -6.86 1.17
N VAL A 59 1.33 -5.67 1.10
CA VAL A 59 0.63 -4.40 0.82
C VAL A 59 -0.17 -4.50 -0.48
N LYS A 60 0.44 -4.99 -1.57
CA LYS A 60 -0.25 -5.16 -2.86
C LYS A 60 -1.42 -6.12 -2.75
N ARG A 61 -1.26 -7.25 -2.05
CA ARG A 61 -2.34 -8.22 -1.83
C ARG A 61 -3.50 -7.63 -1.04
N VAL A 62 -3.21 -6.88 0.03
CA VAL A 62 -4.23 -6.22 0.85
C VAL A 62 -5.04 -5.23 0.03
N ILE A 63 -4.36 -4.37 -0.72
CA ILE A 63 -5.01 -3.37 -1.58
C ILE A 63 -5.88 -4.06 -2.63
N THR A 64 -5.31 -5.03 -3.35
CA THR A 64 -6.01 -5.76 -4.42
C THR A 64 -7.22 -6.52 -3.89
N ALA A 65 -7.10 -7.15 -2.72
CA ALA A 65 -8.21 -7.82 -2.06
C ALA A 65 -9.30 -6.82 -1.67
N HIS A 66 -8.92 -5.67 -1.08
CA HIS A 66 -9.88 -4.64 -0.67
C HIS A 66 -10.70 -4.05 -1.83
N LEU A 67 -10.09 -3.94 -3.01
CA LEU A 67 -10.76 -3.46 -4.22
C LEU A 67 -11.84 -4.43 -4.72
N ARG A 68 -11.70 -5.72 -4.43
CA ARG A 68 -12.69 -6.74 -4.78
C ARG A 68 -13.75 -6.88 -3.71
N GLU A 69 -13.33 -6.89 -2.45
CA GLU A 69 -14.20 -7.02 -1.29
C GLU A 69 -13.64 -6.18 -0.12
N PRO A 70 -14.42 -5.24 0.44
CA PRO A 70 -13.96 -4.40 1.54
C PRO A 70 -13.51 -5.21 2.76
N LEU A 71 -12.19 -5.23 2.98
CA LEU A 71 -11.58 -5.80 4.19
C LEU A 71 -12.06 -5.10 5.49
N PRO A 72 -12.17 -5.85 6.61
CA PRO A 72 -12.48 -5.30 7.93
C PRO A 72 -11.40 -4.28 8.38
N ARG A 73 -11.77 -3.35 9.26
CA ARG A 73 -10.87 -2.27 9.72
C ARG A 73 -10.86 -2.24 11.26
N PRO A 74 -9.68 -2.26 11.94
CA PRO A 74 -8.32 -2.36 11.41
C PRO A 74 -7.92 -3.81 11.03
N VAL A 75 -6.92 -3.95 10.15
CA VAL A 75 -6.28 -5.25 9.86
C VAL A 75 -4.87 -5.24 10.45
N VAL A 76 -4.49 -6.32 11.13
CA VAL A 76 -3.14 -6.52 11.66
C VAL A 76 -2.61 -7.84 11.13
N PHE A 77 -1.40 -7.80 10.60
CA PHE A 77 -0.67 -8.97 10.13
C PHE A 77 0.49 -9.25 11.07
N GLU A 78 0.57 -10.48 11.56
CA GLU A 78 1.65 -10.94 12.42
C GLU A 78 2.61 -11.80 11.59
N GLY A 79 3.84 -11.32 11.40
CA GLY A 79 4.94 -12.10 10.84
C GLY A 79 5.90 -12.54 11.95
N ASP A 80 6.89 -13.35 11.59
CA ASP A 80 7.87 -13.86 12.56
C ASP A 80 8.75 -12.74 13.14
N ALA A 81 9.18 -11.80 12.30
CA ALA A 81 10.10 -10.71 12.67
C ALA A 81 9.43 -9.33 12.83
N TYR A 82 8.14 -9.20 12.50
CA TYR A 82 7.45 -7.92 12.52
C TYR A 82 5.94 -8.06 12.67
N THR A 83 5.27 -6.95 12.98
CA THR A 83 3.83 -6.78 12.82
C THR A 83 3.56 -5.63 11.87
N LEU A 84 2.54 -5.76 11.02
CA LEU A 84 2.10 -4.73 10.08
C LEU A 84 0.64 -4.41 10.32
N ALA A 85 0.33 -3.21 10.81
CA ALA A 85 -1.04 -2.74 10.99
C ALA A 85 -1.48 -1.90 9.79
N ALA A 86 -2.54 -2.31 9.10
CA ALA A 86 -3.10 -1.60 7.97
C ALA A 86 -4.31 -0.74 8.41
N ARG A 87 -4.25 0.55 8.07
CA ARG A 87 -5.34 1.51 8.26
C ARG A 87 -5.81 2.02 6.91
N CYS A 88 -7.11 1.88 6.66
CA CYS A 88 -7.75 2.32 5.43
C CYS A 88 -8.68 3.49 5.73
N VAL A 89 -8.47 4.61 5.05
CA VAL A 89 -9.29 5.83 5.21
C VAL A 89 -9.64 6.41 3.85
N ARG A 90 -10.78 7.10 3.76
CA ARG A 90 -11.25 7.68 2.50
C ARG A 90 -10.24 8.68 1.92
N TRP A 91 -9.98 8.59 0.62
CA TRP A 91 -9.09 9.47 -0.12
C TRP A 91 -9.84 10.57 -0.87
N THR A 92 -10.34 11.56 -0.12
CA THR A 92 -11.13 12.67 -0.67
C THR A 92 -10.37 13.54 -1.66
N TYR A 93 -9.05 13.68 -1.49
CA TYR A 93 -8.21 14.47 -2.39
C TYR A 93 -8.00 13.79 -3.75
N GLY A 94 -7.90 12.46 -3.80
CA GLY A 94 -7.66 11.71 -5.04
C GLY A 94 -8.70 12.00 -6.12
N LYS A 95 -9.96 12.21 -5.73
CA LYS A 95 -11.07 12.57 -6.64
C LYS A 95 -10.94 13.94 -7.30
N LYS A 96 -10.01 14.78 -6.83
CA LYS A 96 -9.73 16.11 -7.39
C LYS A 96 -8.54 16.12 -8.34
N VAL A 97 -7.78 15.03 -8.40
CA VAL A 97 -6.56 14.94 -9.21
C VAL A 97 -6.87 14.17 -10.49
N LYS A 98 -6.45 14.70 -11.63
CA LYS A 98 -6.42 13.96 -12.89
C LYS A 98 -5.11 13.19 -12.95
N LEU A 99 -5.20 11.87 -13.02
CA LEU A 99 -4.05 10.97 -13.05
C LEU A 99 -4.14 10.16 -14.34
N ALA A 100 -2.99 9.92 -14.96
CA ALA A 100 -2.87 9.14 -16.19
C ALA A 100 -1.69 8.17 -16.10
N TRP A 101 -1.79 7.06 -16.83
CA TRP A 101 -0.71 6.11 -17.06
C TRP A 101 -0.38 6.13 -18.56
N GLY A 102 0.62 6.93 -18.93
CA GLY A 102 0.86 7.23 -20.33
C GLY A 102 -0.30 8.07 -20.87
N GLU A 103 -0.93 7.59 -21.95
CA GLU A 103 -2.10 8.24 -22.57
C GLU A 103 -3.44 7.76 -21.99
N GLU A 104 -3.42 6.80 -21.05
CA GLU A 104 -4.63 6.23 -20.45
C GLU A 104 -5.00 6.96 -19.16
N ASP A 105 -6.23 7.47 -19.06
CA ASP A 105 -6.76 8.02 -17.82
C ASP A 105 -6.92 6.92 -16.77
N VAL A 106 -6.50 7.18 -15.52
CA VAL A 106 -6.65 6.23 -14.42
C VAL A 106 -7.64 6.73 -13.37
N LEU A 107 -8.44 5.80 -12.83
CA LEU A 107 -9.41 6.12 -11.80
C LEU A 107 -8.72 6.27 -10.45
N ALA A 108 -8.95 7.38 -9.75
CA ALA A 108 -8.54 7.49 -8.35
C ALA A 108 -9.43 6.61 -7.46
N GLY A 109 -8.79 5.73 -6.68
CA GLY A 109 -9.48 4.90 -5.69
C GLY A 109 -10.18 5.72 -4.61
N ASP A 110 -11.16 5.11 -3.96
CA ASP A 110 -11.95 5.78 -2.92
C ASP A 110 -11.21 5.87 -1.59
N ASP A 111 -10.22 5.01 -1.37
CA ASP A 111 -9.48 4.87 -0.13
C ASP A 111 -7.97 5.07 -0.33
N LYS A 112 -7.32 5.48 0.76
CA LYS A 112 -5.86 5.50 0.92
C LYS A 112 -5.46 4.64 2.11
N TRP A 113 -4.24 4.14 2.04
CA TRP A 113 -3.71 3.17 2.99
C TRP A 113 -2.53 3.72 3.76
N VAL A 114 -2.52 3.46 5.05
CA VAL A 114 -1.35 3.64 5.92
C VAL A 114 -1.03 2.31 6.55
N PHE A 115 0.15 1.77 6.24
CA PHE A 115 0.69 0.57 6.86
C PHE A 115 1.70 0.99 7.90
N VAL A 116 1.55 0.49 9.12
CA VAL A 116 2.43 0.77 10.25
C VAL A 116 3.24 -0.49 10.55
N PHE A 117 4.52 -0.44 10.26
CA PHE A 117 5.50 -1.49 10.53
C PHE A 117 6.05 -1.34 11.95
N ARG A 118 6.05 -2.45 12.69
CA ARG A 118 6.68 -2.57 13.99
C ARG A 118 7.58 -3.80 13.99
N PRO A 119 8.91 -3.65 14.14
CA PRO A 119 9.81 -4.80 14.30
C PRO A 119 9.54 -5.49 15.64
N LYS A 120 9.73 -6.81 15.70
CA LYS A 120 9.66 -7.61 16.93
C LYS A 120 11.01 -7.73 17.61
#